data_AF-A0A9D5Y2L6-F1
#
_entry.id   AF-A0A9D5Y2L6-F1
#
_cell.length_a   1.000
_cell.length_b   1.000
_cell.length_c   1.000
_cell.angle_alpha   90.00
_cell.angle_beta   90.00
_cell.angle_gamma   90.00
#
_symmetry.space_group_name_H-M   'P 1'
#
loop_
_entity.id
_entity.type
_entity.pdbx_description
1 polymer ?
#
loop_
_entity_poly.entity_id
_entity_poly.type
_entity_poly.pdbx_seq_one_letter_code
_entity_poly.pdbx_strand_id
1 'polypeptide(L)'
;MEKKDIERIFEAFFEKYKKTEGDRTSWSAYWMDMTPNGVLELNLTKCPRGTVFKVYVDKRKVTEVIGWEAFFPAMEEVATNHPGLYDPDRIFQEMEASI
;
A
#
# COMPACT_ATOMS: atom_id res chain seq x y z
N MET A 1 -11.35 -5.18 -8.47
CA MET A 1 -10.25 -6.17 -8.50
C MET A 1 -10.40 -7.18 -7.35
N GLU A 2 -10.02 -8.45 -7.53
CA GLU A 2 -10.06 -9.43 -6.43
C GLU A 2 -8.87 -9.28 -5.48
N LYS A 3 -9.04 -9.66 -4.20
CA LYS A 3 -7.99 -9.56 -3.16
C LYS A 3 -6.69 -10.24 -3.57
N LYS A 4 -6.77 -11.43 -4.17
CA LYS A 4 -5.60 -12.20 -4.63
C LYS A 4 -4.80 -11.49 -5.73
N ASP A 5 -5.48 -10.76 -6.61
CA ASP A 5 -4.80 -9.98 -7.65
C ASP A 5 -4.06 -8.79 -7.04
N ILE A 6 -4.69 -8.10 -6.09
CA ILE A 6 -4.07 -7.01 -5.34
C ILE A 6 -2.81 -7.50 -4.64
N GLU A 7 -2.89 -8.62 -3.92
CA GLU A 7 -1.72 -9.23 -3.27
C GLU A 7 -0.60 -9.52 -4.27
N ARG A 8 -0.92 -10.22 -5.36
CA ARG A 8 0.05 -10.58 -6.40
C ARG A 8 0.74 -9.35 -6.98
N ILE A 9 -0.02 -8.31 -7.33
CA ILE A 9 0.50 -7.08 -7.94
C ILE A 9 1.40 -6.34 -6.97
N PHE A 10 0.95 -6.13 -5.73
CA PHE A 10 1.72 -5.39 -4.75
C PHE A 10 3.01 -6.13 -4.37
N GLU A 11 2.97 -7.45 -4.29
CA GLU A 11 4.14 -8.29 -4.05
C GLU A 11 5.16 -8.19 -5.19
N ALA A 12 4.70 -8.21 -6.44
CA ALA A 12 5.58 -8.02 -7.60
C ALA A 12 6.17 -6.60 -7.65
N PHE A 13 5.38 -5.57 -7.34
CA PHE A 13 5.84 -4.20 -7.18
C PHE A 13 6.89 -4.09 -6.08
N PHE A 14 6.63 -4.70 -4.93
CA PHE A 14 7.56 -4.72 -3.81
C PHE A 14 8.90 -5.32 -4.22
N GLU A 15 8.92 -6.47 -4.88
CA GLU A 15 10.15 -7.11 -5.31
C GLU A 15 10.98 -6.24 -6.26
N LYS A 16 10.34 -5.48 -7.15
CA LYS A 16 11.01 -4.56 -8.07
C LYS A 16 11.55 -3.30 -7.38
N TYR A 17 10.78 -2.72 -6.47
CA TYR A 17 11.03 -1.37 -5.94
C TYR A 17 11.53 -1.33 -4.49
N LYS A 18 11.63 -2.48 -3.80
CA LYS A 18 12.06 -2.53 -2.41
C LYS A 18 13.43 -1.89 -2.21
N LYS A 19 13.53 -1.12 -1.13
CA LYS A 19 14.78 -0.55 -0.62
C LYS A 19 15.04 -1.11 0.77
N THR A 20 16.29 -1.42 1.06
CA THR A 20 16.71 -1.77 2.43
C THR A 20 16.52 -0.58 3.34
N GLU A 21 15.89 -0.80 4.48
CA GLU A 21 15.93 0.14 5.59
C GLU A 21 17.32 0.13 6.24
N GLY A 22 17.66 1.16 7.00
CA GLY A 22 18.99 1.31 7.62
C GLY A 22 19.42 0.14 8.53
N ASP A 23 18.47 -0.70 8.95
CA ASP A 23 18.67 -1.89 9.77
C ASP A 23 19.10 -3.14 8.98
N ARG A 24 19.11 -3.08 7.64
CA ARG A 24 19.40 -4.21 6.70
C ARG A 24 18.60 -5.49 6.97
N THR A 25 17.52 -5.39 7.74
CA THR A 25 16.64 -6.51 8.12
C THR A 25 15.19 -6.22 7.74
N SER A 26 14.91 -4.99 7.34
CA SER A 26 13.62 -4.56 6.80
C SER A 26 13.80 -4.02 5.38
N TRP A 27 12.79 -4.28 4.55
CA TRP A 27 12.71 -3.76 3.18
C TRP A 27 11.37 -3.08 2.99
N SER A 28 11.36 -1.90 2.36
CA SER A 28 10.12 -1.21 2.07
C SER A 28 10.00 -0.81 0.60
N ALA A 29 8.77 -0.83 0.10
CA ALA A 29 8.39 -0.23 -1.17
C ALA A 29 7.25 0.76 -0.94
N TYR A 30 7.28 1.87 -1.67
CA TYR A 30 6.38 2.99 -1.46
C TYR A 30 5.69 3.35 -2.77
N TRP A 31 4.35 3.42 -2.71
CA TRP A 31 3.48 3.88 -3.78
C TRP A 31 2.80 5.17 -3.37
N MET A 32 2.65 6.10 -4.32
CA MET A 32 1.92 7.35 -4.14
C MET A 32 0.94 7.50 -5.29
N ASP A 33 -0.30 7.84 -4.94
CA ASP A 33 -1.37 8.11 -5.89
C ASP A 33 -1.93 9.52 -5.63
N MET A 34 -2.03 10.32 -6.68
CA MET A 34 -2.52 11.69 -6.62
C MET A 34 -3.91 11.77 -7.24
N THR A 35 -4.87 12.25 -6.45
CA THR A 35 -6.26 12.42 -6.90
C THR A 35 -6.68 13.88 -6.76
N PRO A 36 -7.79 14.30 -7.38
CA PRO A 36 -8.39 15.61 -7.09
C PRO A 36 -8.79 15.81 -5.62
N ASN A 37 -8.96 14.72 -4.85
CA ASN A 37 -9.39 14.75 -3.45
C ASN A 37 -8.22 14.71 -2.45
N GLY A 38 -6.97 14.63 -2.92
CA GLY A 38 -5.77 14.54 -2.09
C GLY A 38 -4.82 13.44 -2.54
N VAL A 39 -3.82 13.16 -1.70
CA VAL A 39 -2.76 12.19 -1.98
C VAL A 39 -2.91 10.98 -1.06
N LEU A 40 -2.98 9.78 -1.65
CA LEU A 40 -2.92 8.51 -0.95
C LEU A 40 -1.53 7.91 -1.10
N GLU A 41 -0.94 7.45 0.01
CA GLU A 41 0.39 6.86 0.01
C GLU A 41 0.34 5.50 0.70
N LEU A 42 0.90 4.49 0.05
CA LEU A 42 0.95 3.12 0.56
C LEU A 42 2.41 2.72 0.72
N ASN A 43 2.82 2.42 1.95
CA ASN A 43 4.13 1.84 2.23
C ASN A 43 3.96 0.38 2.66
N LEU A 44 4.56 -0.52 1.89
CA LEU A 44 4.67 -1.92 2.22
C LEU A 44 6.06 -2.19 2.77
N THR A 45 6.16 -2.66 4.01
CA THR A 45 7.42 -3.05 4.66
C THR A 45 7.40 -4.54 4.98
N LYS A 46 8.41 -5.29 4.56
CA LYS A 46 8.66 -6.66 5.03
C LYS A 46 9.81 -6.67 6.02
N CYS A 47 9.56 -7.21 7.20
CA CYS A 47 10.56 -7.37 8.26
C CYS A 47 10.33 -8.71 8.98
N PRO A 48 11.19 -9.12 9.94
CA PRO A 48 11.04 -10.40 10.65
C PRO A 48 9.71 -10.57 11.40
N ARG A 49 9.01 -9.45 11.69
CA ARG A 49 7.69 -9.45 12.32
C ARG A 49 6.53 -9.72 11.33
N GLY A 50 6.81 -9.73 10.03
CA GLY A 50 5.84 -9.96 8.97
C GLY A 50 5.75 -8.79 7.98
N THR A 51 4.66 -8.78 7.22
CA THR A 51 4.33 -7.76 6.22
C THR A 51 3.52 -6.64 6.89
N VAL A 52 4.06 -5.43 6.92
CA VAL A 52 3.46 -4.24 7.53
C VAL A 52 3.03 -3.28 6.42
N PHE A 53 1.79 -2.80 6.49
CA PHE A 53 1.25 -1.77 5.63
C PHE A 53 1.08 -0.49 6.42
N LYS A 54 1.61 0.62 5.92
CA LYS A 54 1.34 1.96 6.44
C LYS A 54 0.64 2.76 5.38
N VAL A 55 -0.48 3.37 5.74
CA VAL A 55 -1.28 4.20 4.85
C VAL A 55 -1.19 5.64 5.32
N TYR A 56 -0.91 6.53 4.38
CA TYR A 56 -0.87 7.97 4.63
C TYR A 56 -1.87 8.67 3.71
N VAL A 57 -2.49 9.71 4.25
CA VAL A 57 -3.31 10.66 3.51
C VAL A 57 -2.70 12.04 3.72
N ASP A 58 -2.35 12.71 2.63
CA ASP A 58 -1.72 14.03 2.65
C ASP A 58 -0.53 14.11 3.64
N LYS A 59 0.38 13.12 3.55
CA LYS A 59 1.59 12.97 4.39
C LYS A 59 1.32 12.65 5.86
N ARG A 60 0.07 12.41 6.26
CA ARG A 60 -0.30 12.02 7.63
C ARG A 60 -0.63 10.53 7.69
N LYS A 61 0.01 9.80 8.60
CA LYS A 61 -0.28 8.37 8.80
C LYS A 61 -1.70 8.23 9.36
N VAL A 62 -2.57 7.54 8.63
CA VAL A 62 -3.96 7.30 9.04
C VAL A 62 -4.16 5.90 9.63
N THR A 63 -3.41 4.91 9.14
CA THR A 63 -3.46 3.55 9.70
C THR A 63 -2.16 2.79 9.46
N GLU A 64 -1.93 1.78 10.29
CA GLU A 64 -0.82 0.83 10.20
C GLU A 64 -1.30 -0.56 10.62
N VAL A 65 -1.16 -1.54 9.73
CA VAL A 65 -1.66 -2.90 9.94
C VAL A 65 -0.64 -3.95 9.53
N ILE A 66 -0.77 -5.15 10.08
CA ILE A 66 0.13 -6.28 9.81
C ILE A 66 -0.65 -7.39 9.11
N GLY A 67 -0.15 -7.81 7.94
CA GLY A 67 -0.72 -8.88 7.14
C GLY A 67 -1.88 -8.45 6.26
N TRP A 68 -2.10 -9.24 5.20
CA TRP A 68 -3.11 -8.98 4.18
C TRP A 68 -4.55 -9.02 4.71
N GLU A 69 -4.84 -9.91 5.65
CA GLU A 69 -6.16 -10.00 6.29
C GLU A 69 -6.58 -8.69 6.98
N ALA A 70 -5.61 -7.94 7.54
CA ALA A 70 -5.86 -6.65 8.17
C ALA A 70 -5.79 -5.47 7.17
N PHE A 71 -5.09 -5.63 6.05
CA PHE A 71 -4.96 -4.59 5.01
C PHE A 71 -6.30 -4.24 4.36
N PHE A 72 -7.06 -5.25 3.92
CA PHE A 72 -8.32 -5.01 3.21
C PHE A 72 -9.37 -4.23 4.02
N PRO A 73 -9.73 -4.63 5.26
CA PRO A 73 -10.69 -3.85 6.05
C PRO A 73 -10.16 -2.45 6.39
N ALA A 74 -8.84 -2.29 6.59
CA ALA A 74 -8.24 -0.98 6.81
C ALA A 74 -8.39 -0.07 5.58
N MET A 75 -8.26 -0.61 4.37
CA MET A 75 -8.47 0.17 3.14
C MET A 75 -9.95 0.49 2.89
N GLU A 76 -10.89 -0.37 3.29
CA GLU A 76 -12.32 -0.07 3.28
C GLU A 76 -12.65 1.11 4.23
N GLU A 77 -12.03 1.13 5.41
CA GLU A 77 -12.15 2.25 6.35
C GLU A 77 -11.53 3.54 5.79
N VAL A 78 -10.36 3.46 5.16
CA VAL A 78 -9.72 4.60 4.47
C VAL A 78 -10.63 5.15 3.37
N ALA A 79 -11.24 4.29 2.56
CA ALA A 79 -12.17 4.70 1.51
C ALA A 79 -13.42 5.38 2.07
N THR A 80 -13.90 4.91 3.24
CA THR A 80 -15.07 5.48 3.93
C THR A 80 -14.74 6.86 4.52
N ASN A 81 -13.59 6.99 5.18
CA ASN A 81 -13.17 8.23 5.85
C ASN A 81 -12.62 9.28 4.88
N HIS A 82 -12.12 8.84 3.71
CA HIS A 82 -11.57 9.71 2.67
C HIS A 82 -12.16 9.36 1.29
N PRO A 83 -13.42 9.74 1.03
CA PRO A 83 -14.09 9.40 -0.22
C PRO A 83 -13.33 9.89 -1.45
N GLY A 84 -13.14 8.98 -2.42
CA GLY A 84 -12.47 9.28 -3.68
C GLY A 84 -10.95 9.32 -3.64
N LEU A 85 -10.31 8.92 -2.52
CA LEU A 85 -8.86 8.68 -2.45
C LEU A 85 -8.46 7.24 -2.80
N TYR A 86 -9.31 6.26 -2.52
CA TYR A 86 -9.01 4.86 -2.76
C TYR A 86 -9.89 4.28 -3.86
N ASP A 87 -9.27 3.97 -5.00
CA ASP A 87 -9.85 3.17 -6.07
C ASP A 87 -8.90 1.98 -6.32
N PRO A 88 -9.25 0.77 -5.85
CA PRO A 88 -8.38 -0.38 -5.99
C PRO A 88 -8.13 -0.76 -7.45
N ASP A 89 -9.13 -0.62 -8.32
CA ASP A 89 -8.95 -0.99 -9.73
C ASP A 89 -7.94 -0.07 -10.40
N ARG A 90 -8.08 1.25 -10.23
CA ARG A 90 -7.11 2.20 -10.79
C ARG A 90 -5.72 2.05 -10.19
N ILE A 91 -5.62 2.06 -8.86
CA ILE A 91 -4.32 2.04 -8.15
C ILE A 91 -3.51 0.80 -8.51
N PHE A 92 -4.14 -0.38 -8.46
CA PHE A 92 -3.40 -1.62 -8.70
C PHE A 92 -3.15 -1.89 -10.18
N GLN A 93 -3.98 -1.38 -11.09
CA GLN A 93 -3.65 -1.40 -12.54
C GLN A 93 -2.46 -0.48 -12.86
N GLU A 94 -2.41 0.74 -12.31
CA GLU A 94 -1.27 1.65 -12.47
C GLU A 94 0.00 1.05 -11.85
N MET A 95 -0.14 0.43 -10.68
CA MET A 95 0.96 -0.27 -10.03
C MET A 95 1.46 -1.43 -10.90
N GLU A 96 0.59 -2.29 -11.41
CA GLU A 96 0.95 -3.41 -12.28
C GLU A 96 1.64 -2.93 -13.57
N ALA A 97 1.14 -1.85 -14.19
CA ALA A 97 1.74 -1.25 -15.38
C ALA A 97 3.14 -0.66 -15.12
N SER A 98 3.48 -0.38 -13.86
CA SER A 98 4.81 0.09 -13.48
C SER A 98 5.85 -1.03 -13.31
N ILE A 99 5.44 -2.30 -13.20
CA ILE A 99 6.31 -3.46 -12.93
C ILE A 99 7.08 -3.91 -14.17
#